data_AF-A0A8S1NFA6-F1
#
_entry.id   AF-A0A8S1NFA6-F1
#
_cell.length_a   1.000
_cell.length_b   1.000
_cell.length_c   1.000
_cell.angle_alpha   90.00
_cell.angle_beta   90.00
_cell.angle_gamma   90.00
#
_symmetry.space_group_name_H-M   'P 1'
#
loop_
_entity.id
_entity.type
_entity.pdbx_description
1 polymer ?
#
loop_
_entity_poly.entity_id
_entity_poly.type
_entity_poly.pdbx_seq_one_letter_code
_entity_poly.pdbx_strand_id
1 'polypeptide(L)'
;MRNGLQKEETNRNYDTSKIIFPFDNIMMKKLRTQQFIIKDEKIECSICLKIININEIGCQIRECKHTFHQICLQRWYNINNKCPLCRQQI
;
A
#
# COMPACT_ATOMS: atom_id res chain seq x y z
N MET A 1 -10.06 31.56 -1.75
CA MET A 1 -10.67 31.15 -0.46
C MET A 1 -11.68 30.06 -0.77
N ARG A 2 -11.58 28.91 -0.06
CA ARG A 2 -12.48 27.73 -0.12
C ARG A 2 -12.41 26.98 -1.47
N ASN A 3 -12.14 25.70 -1.51
CA ASN A 3 -12.94 24.61 -0.94
C ASN A 3 -12.01 23.59 -0.25
N GLY A 4 -12.28 23.08 0.96
CA GLY A 4 -13.57 22.86 1.58
C GLY A 4 -14.02 21.41 1.32
N LEU A 5 -13.54 20.50 2.18
CA LEU A 5 -14.17 19.23 2.58
C LEU A 5 -14.35 18.13 1.50
N GLN A 6 -13.63 17.02 1.68
CA GLN A 6 -14.29 15.78 2.06
C GLN A 6 -13.32 14.87 2.82
N LYS A 7 -13.53 14.87 4.14
CA LYS A 7 -13.17 13.77 5.01
C LYS A 7 -14.16 12.64 4.76
N GLU A 8 -13.70 11.44 5.10
CA GLU A 8 -14.50 10.27 5.46
C GLU A 8 -15.15 9.51 4.30
N GLU A 9 -14.56 8.35 3.98
CA GLU A 9 -15.30 7.07 3.96
C GLU A 9 -14.29 5.91 3.95
N THR A 10 -14.18 5.25 5.11
CA THR A 10 -13.38 4.05 5.31
C THR A 10 -14.03 2.86 4.62
N ASN A 11 -13.81 2.69 3.32
CA ASN A 11 -14.33 1.54 2.58
C ASN A 11 -13.31 0.39 2.59
N ARG A 12 -13.57 -0.63 3.44
CA ARG A 12 -12.71 -1.80 3.63
C ARG A 12 -12.86 -2.75 2.43
N ASN A 13 -12.23 -2.41 1.30
CA ASN A 13 -12.33 -3.14 0.02
C ASN A 13 -11.18 -4.14 -0.21
N TYR A 14 -10.66 -4.74 0.87
CA TYR A 14 -9.57 -5.71 0.79
C TYR A 14 -10.03 -7.05 1.33
N ASP A 15 -9.73 -8.13 0.62
CA ASP A 15 -9.92 -9.48 1.14
C ASP A 15 -8.62 -10.02 1.72
N THR A 16 -8.58 -10.08 3.05
CA THR A 16 -7.48 -10.71 3.79
C THR A 16 -7.51 -12.24 3.71
N SER A 17 -8.59 -12.85 3.22
CA SER A 17 -8.83 -14.31 3.23
C SER A 17 -8.09 -15.06 2.12
N LYS A 18 -7.61 -14.35 1.07
CA LYS A 18 -6.93 -14.95 -0.10
C LYS A 18 -5.41 -14.96 -0.02
N ILE A 19 -4.82 -14.66 1.14
CA ILE A 19 -3.36 -14.71 1.31
C ILE A 19 -2.93 -16.18 1.45
N ILE A 20 -2.84 -16.90 0.32
CA ILE A 20 -2.06 -18.14 0.25
C ILE A 20 -0.59 -17.68 0.26
N PHE A 21 -0.01 -17.62 1.45
CA PHE A 21 1.41 -17.42 1.69
C PHE A 21 2.20 -18.63 1.14
N PRO A 22 3.06 -18.50 0.12
CA PRO A 22 4.35 -19.15 0.23
C PRO A 22 5.11 -18.38 1.31
N PHE A 23 5.24 -19.02 2.46
CA PHE A 23 5.90 -18.53 3.66
C PHE A 23 7.32 -17.96 3.35
N ASP A 24 7.74 -16.97 4.16
CA ASP A 24 9.10 -16.43 4.27
C ASP A 24 9.54 -15.22 3.43
N ASN A 25 8.72 -14.16 3.36
CA ASN A 25 9.26 -12.84 2.97
C ASN A 25 9.55 -11.98 4.22
N ILE A 26 10.62 -12.35 4.95
CA ILE A 26 11.18 -11.65 6.14
C ILE A 26 11.25 -10.12 5.94
N MET A 27 11.48 -9.69 4.70
CA MET A 27 11.54 -8.29 4.26
C MET A 27 10.27 -7.49 4.61
N MET A 28 9.08 -8.10 4.50
CA MET A 28 7.80 -7.40 4.65
C MET A 28 7.37 -7.24 6.10
N LYS A 29 7.85 -8.09 7.01
CA LYS A 29 7.63 -7.92 8.46
C LYS A 29 8.40 -6.71 9.02
N LYS A 30 9.56 -6.39 8.42
CA LYS A 30 10.38 -5.23 8.79
C LYS A 30 9.75 -3.90 8.35
N LEU A 31 8.96 -3.93 7.28
CA LEU A 31 8.38 -2.75 6.63
C LEU A 31 7.15 -2.15 7.32
N ARG A 32 6.67 -2.72 8.43
CA ARG A 32 5.44 -2.27 9.12
C ARG A 32 4.27 -2.05 8.15
N THR A 33 4.13 -2.94 7.17
CA THR A 33 3.09 -2.87 6.15
C THR A 33 2.01 -3.93 6.33
N GLN A 34 0.86 -3.71 5.72
CA GLN A 34 -0.20 -4.68 5.54
C GLN A 34 -0.39 -4.94 4.04
N GLN A 35 -0.27 -6.22 3.66
CA GLN A 35 -0.46 -6.65 2.28
C GLN A 35 -1.91 -7.11 2.07
N PHE A 36 -2.39 -6.91 0.84
CA PHE A 36 -3.72 -7.32 0.42
C PHE A 36 -3.76 -7.51 -1.10
N ILE A 37 -4.74 -8.29 -1.54
CA ILE A 37 -5.03 -8.47 -2.96
C ILE A 37 -6.17 -7.51 -3.31
N ILE A 38 -6.00 -6.75 -4.39
CA ILE A 38 -7.07 -5.90 -4.94
C ILE A 38 -8.15 -6.79 -5.54
N LYS A 39 -9.38 -6.61 -5.05
CA LYS A 39 -10.56 -7.32 -5.57
C LYS A 39 -11.38 -6.48 -6.52
N ASP A 40 -11.60 -5.22 -6.17
CA ASP A 40 -12.28 -4.22 -6.97
C ASP A 40 -11.79 -2.83 -6.56
N GLU A 41 -11.89 -1.88 -7.49
CA GLU A 41 -11.47 -0.47 -7.44
C GLU A 41 -10.02 -0.10 -7.81
N LYS A 42 -9.92 1.08 -8.41
CA LYS A 42 -8.72 1.69 -9.03
C LYS A 42 -7.81 2.29 -7.96
N ILE A 43 -7.00 1.48 -7.30
CA ILE A 43 -5.93 2.02 -6.45
C ILE A 43 -4.76 2.41 -7.34
N GLU A 44 -4.32 3.67 -7.28
CA GLU A 44 -3.13 4.11 -8.02
C GLU A 44 -1.88 4.05 -7.13
N CYS A 45 -0.81 3.45 -7.63
CA CYS A 45 0.48 3.49 -6.95
C CYS A 45 1.23 4.77 -7.32
N SER A 46 1.41 5.67 -6.35
CA SER A 46 2.11 6.95 -6.57
C SER A 46 3.62 6.83 -6.84
N ILE A 47 4.20 5.63 -6.79
CA ILE A 47 5.62 5.41 -7.13
C ILE A 47 5.76 5.19 -8.65
N CYS A 48 4.87 4.39 -9.25
CA CYS A 48 4.94 4.04 -10.67
C CYS A 48 3.86 4.72 -11.52
N LEU A 49 2.93 5.46 -10.90
CA LEU A 49 1.81 6.16 -11.52
C LEU A 49 0.90 5.22 -12.33
N LYS A 50 0.75 3.98 -11.85
CA LYS A 50 -0.10 2.94 -12.47
C LYS A 50 -1.11 2.42 -11.45
N ILE A 51 -2.24 1.96 -11.98
CA ILE A 51 -3.27 1.28 -11.19
C ILE A 51 -2.72 -0.08 -10.71
N ILE A 52 -2.99 -0.40 -9.45
CA ILE A 52 -2.81 -1.72 -8.87
C ILE A 52 -3.97 -2.58 -9.35
N ASN A 53 -3.68 -3.50 -10.27
CA ASN A 53 -4.70 -4.31 -10.92
C ASN A 53 -5.26 -5.39 -9.99
N ILE A 54 -6.39 -5.95 -10.38
CA ILE A 54 -6.96 -7.13 -9.74
C ILE A 54 -5.93 -8.26 -9.80
N ASN A 55 -5.76 -8.97 -8.67
CA ASN A 55 -4.72 -10.00 -8.46
C ASN A 55 -3.28 -9.46 -8.30
N GLU A 56 -3.04 -8.14 -8.37
CA GLU A 56 -1.77 -7.58 -7.92
C GLU A 56 -1.76 -7.38 -6.40
N ILE A 57 -0.55 -7.41 -5.82
CA ILE A 57 -0.36 -7.26 -4.38
C ILE A 57 -0.18 -5.78 -4.05
N GLY A 58 -1.19 -5.22 -3.40
CA GLY A 58 -1.15 -3.93 -2.74
C GLY A 58 -0.49 -4.05 -1.38
N CYS A 59 0.23 -3.02 -0.99
CA CYS A 59 0.90 -2.92 0.30
C CYS A 59 0.62 -1.55 0.90
N GLN A 60 0.01 -1.52 2.08
CA GLN A 60 -0.31 -0.31 2.82
C GLN A 60 0.61 -0.17 4.04
N ILE A 61 1.21 1.00 4.23
CA ILE A 61 2.01 1.30 5.41
C ILE A 61 1.06 1.50 6.61
N ARG A 62 1.28 0.81 7.74
CA ARG A 62 0.35 0.86 8.88
C ARG A 62 0.24 2.24 9.53
N GLU A 63 1.37 2.94 9.65
CA GLU A 63 1.45 4.24 10.33
C GLU A 63 0.75 5.37 9.55
N CYS A 64 0.89 5.39 8.22
CA CYS A 64 0.39 6.48 7.38
C CYS A 64 -0.73 6.09 6.42
N LYS A 65 -1.06 4.80 6.34
CA LYS A 65 -2.13 4.22 5.51
C LYS A 65 -2.00 4.45 4.00
N HIS A 66 -0.83 4.90 3.53
CA HIS A 66 -0.55 5.03 2.10
C HIS A 66 -0.30 3.67 1.46
N THR A 67 -0.88 3.47 0.28
CA THR A 67 -0.88 2.22 -0.46
C THR A 67 -0.02 2.31 -1.72
N PHE A 68 0.74 1.25 -1.99
CA PHE A 68 1.59 1.12 -3.18
C PHE A 68 1.59 -0.34 -3.66
N HIS A 69 2.10 -0.61 -4.86
CA HIS A 69 2.49 -1.96 -5.21
C HIS A 69 3.55 -2.47 -4.23
N GLN A 70 3.45 -3.74 -3.81
CA GLN A 70 4.45 -4.37 -2.95
C GLN A 70 5.88 -4.18 -3.50
N ILE A 71 6.07 -4.45 -4.79
CA ILE A 71 7.38 -4.38 -5.45
C ILE A 71 7.90 -2.94 -5.49
N CYS A 72 7.03 -1.97 -5.76
CA CYS A 72 7.41 -0.56 -5.79
C CYS A 72 7.86 -0.07 -4.42
N LEU A 73 7.10 -0.40 -3.37
CA LEU A 73 7.45 -0.03 -2.00
C LEU A 73 8.74 -0.73 -1.55
N GLN A 74 8.92 -2.00 -1.89
CA GLN A 74 10.13 -2.75 -1.56
C GLN A 74 11.38 -2.13 -2.19
N ARG A 75 11.32 -1.79 -3.50
CA ARG A 75 12.43 -1.13 -4.19
C ARG A 75 12.74 0.23 -3.59
N TRP A 76 11.70 1.01 -3.28
CA TRP A 76 11.86 2.29 -2.61
C TRP A 76 12.53 2.14 -1.25
N TYR A 77 12.06 1.19 -0.44
CA TYR A 77 12.57 1.00 0.92
C TYR A 77 14.03 0.56 0.99
N ASN A 78 14.49 -0.20 -0.01
CA ASN A 78 15.90 -0.58 -0.10
C ASN A 78 16.84 0.64 -0.21
N ILE A 79 16.32 1.79 -0.62
CA ILE A 79 17.07 3.04 -0.80
C ILE A 79 16.68 4.06 0.29
N ASN A 80 15.41 4.11 0.68
CA ASN A 80 14.85 5.11 1.59
C ASN A 80 13.90 4.48 2.61
N ASN A 81 14.15 4.68 3.91
CA ASN A 81 13.29 4.17 4.99
C ASN A 81 12.07 5.07 5.32
N LYS A 82 11.60 5.88 4.36
CA LYS A 82 10.51 6.85 4.55
C LYS A 82 9.43 6.69 3.48
N CYS A 83 8.18 6.98 3.84
CA CYS A 83 7.04 6.96 2.95
C CYS A 83 7.26 7.92 1.77
N PRO A 84 7.07 7.48 0.51
CA PRO A 84 7.20 8.35 -0.67
C PRO A 84 6.25 9.57 -0.63
N LEU A 85 5.09 9.43 0.01
CA LEU A 85 4.05 10.46 0.03
C LEU A 85 4.21 11.43 1.21
N CYS A 86 4.26 10.92 2.44
CA CYS A 86 4.28 11.77 3.64
C CYS A 86 5.65 11.88 4.32
N ARG A 87 6.67 11.16 3.83
CA ARG A 87 8.02 11.12 4.40
C ARG A 87 8.10 10.62 5.86
N GLN A 88 7.03 10.05 6.40
CA GLN A 88 7.04 9.36 7.69
C GLN A 88 7.87 8.07 7.59
N GLN A 89 8.54 7.71 8.68
CA GLN A 89 9.41 6.52 8.70
C GLN A 89 8.57 5.25 8.56
N ILE A 90 8.96 4.38 7.62
CA ILE A 90 8.35 3.07 7.34
C ILE A 90 8.92 2.03 8.28
#